data_AF-A0A0B8QH04-F1
#
_entry.id   AF-A0A0B8QH04-F1
#
_cell.length_a   1.000
_cell.length_b   1.000
_cell.length_c   1.000
_cell.angle_alpha   90.00
_cell.angle_beta   90.00
_cell.angle_gamma   90.00
#
_symmetry.space_group_name_H-M   'P 1'
#
loop_
_entity.id
_entity.type
_entity.pdbx_description
1 polymer ?
#
loop_
_entity_poly.entity_id
_entity_poly.type
_entity_poly.pdbx_seq_one_letter_code
_entity_poly.pdbx_strand_id
1 'polypeptide(L)'
;MVRVDKRITPDFLKRMSSGVPILDTVTLPCKVTKETDYSFRIVLTQGLNRQIRRMCEELGYRVFKLRRVRIMNITLDGIPNGKWRYLTDAEVKTILDLSNDSVGTEEASSKDVRGQKIRKATKAKVFDSREENQGSRARRNRDEQRDSYRPSKGNKRPTRSGNKPANSKPSQRPKKTGTLSLKK
;
A
#
# COMPACT_ATOMS: atom_id res chain seq x y z
N MET A 1 -21.49 3.00 -11.10
CA MET A 1 -21.54 3.75 -12.36
C MET A 1 -20.34 4.66 -12.46
N VAL A 2 -19.65 4.62 -13.59
CA VAL A 2 -18.44 5.42 -13.88
C VAL A 2 -18.69 6.21 -15.17
N ARG A 3 -18.29 7.49 -15.18
CA ARG A 3 -18.31 8.35 -16.38
C ARG A 3 -16.90 8.83 -16.69
N VAL A 4 -16.51 8.71 -17.95
CA VAL A 4 -15.15 8.98 -18.45
C VAL A 4 -15.13 10.11 -19.47
N ASP A 5 -13.93 10.57 -19.80
CA ASP A 5 -13.68 11.67 -20.74
C ASP A 5 -13.71 11.27 -22.22
N LYS A 6 -13.41 10.01 -22.53
CA LYS A 6 -13.36 9.48 -23.89
C LYS A 6 -14.45 8.45 -24.16
N ARG A 7 -14.74 8.21 -25.44
CA ARG A 7 -15.70 7.19 -25.87
C ARG A 7 -15.19 5.80 -25.50
N ILE A 8 -16.08 4.98 -24.96
CA ILE A 8 -15.79 3.62 -24.51
C ILE A 8 -15.75 2.68 -25.72
N THR A 9 -14.57 2.12 -25.98
CA THR A 9 -14.35 1.12 -27.03
C THR A 9 -14.55 -0.32 -26.50
N PRO A 10 -14.87 -1.29 -27.37
CA PRO A 10 -14.91 -2.70 -26.97
C PRO A 10 -13.59 -3.22 -26.42
N ASP A 11 -12.46 -2.74 -26.97
CA ASP A 11 -11.11 -3.08 -26.48
C ASP A 11 -10.89 -2.61 -25.04
N PHE A 12 -11.32 -1.38 -24.71
CA PHE A 12 -11.29 -0.88 -23.34
C PHE A 12 -12.05 -1.80 -22.38
N LEU A 13 -13.26 -2.23 -22.75
CA LEU A 13 -14.06 -3.13 -21.90
C LEU A 13 -13.35 -4.46 -21.67
N LYS A 14 -12.74 -5.03 -22.73
CA LYS A 14 -11.99 -6.27 -22.66
C LYS A 14 -10.80 -6.15 -21.71
N ARG A 15 -9.94 -5.14 -21.90
CA ARG A 15 -8.78 -4.88 -21.03
C ARG A 15 -9.16 -4.59 -19.59
N MET A 16 -10.22 -3.80 -19.38
CA MET A 16 -10.72 -3.49 -18.04
C MET A 16 -11.24 -4.75 -17.33
N SER A 17 -11.86 -5.68 -18.06
CA SER A 17 -12.41 -6.91 -17.50
C SER A 17 -11.35 -7.99 -17.19
N SER A 18 -10.27 -8.07 -17.96
CA SER A 18 -9.20 -9.06 -17.79
C SER A 18 -8.29 -8.80 -16.59
N GLY A 19 -8.36 -7.59 -16.02
CA GLY A 19 -7.45 -7.13 -14.99
C GLY A 19 -6.41 -6.17 -15.54
N VAL A 20 -6.08 -5.16 -14.75
CA VAL A 20 -5.18 -4.06 -15.11
C VAL A 20 -4.07 -3.99 -14.06
N PRO A 21 -2.79 -3.87 -14.46
CA PRO A 21 -1.70 -3.66 -13.51
C PRO A 21 -1.84 -2.27 -12.88
N ILE A 22 -2.01 -2.21 -11.55
CA ILE A 22 -2.06 -0.97 -10.77
C ILE A 22 -1.34 -1.19 -9.44
N LEU A 23 -0.65 -0.18 -8.89
CA LEU A 23 -0.07 -0.23 -7.54
C LEU A 23 0.81 -1.48 -7.30
N ASP A 24 1.67 -1.81 -8.26
CA ASP A 24 2.59 -2.96 -8.20
C ASP A 24 1.85 -4.32 -8.03
N THR A 25 0.57 -4.38 -8.38
CA THR A 25 -0.24 -5.60 -8.39
C THR A 25 -1.16 -5.63 -9.60
N VAL A 26 -1.70 -6.80 -9.94
CA VAL A 26 -2.68 -6.93 -11.02
C VAL A 26 -4.05 -7.07 -10.39
N THR A 27 -5.00 -6.23 -10.80
CA THR A 27 -6.37 -6.35 -10.30
C THR A 27 -6.98 -7.68 -10.74
N LEU A 28 -7.71 -8.34 -9.84
CA LEU A 28 -8.63 -9.43 -10.20
C LEU A 28 -9.56 -9.07 -11.37
N PRO A 29 -9.92 -10.07 -12.19
CA PRO A 29 -10.87 -9.89 -13.29
C PRO A 29 -12.23 -9.43 -12.77
N CYS A 30 -12.91 -8.61 -13.55
CA CYS A 30 -14.14 -7.96 -13.13
C CYS A 30 -15.18 -7.89 -14.24
N LYS A 31 -16.45 -7.81 -13.85
CA LYS A 31 -17.56 -7.65 -14.81
C LYS A 31 -17.72 -6.18 -15.15
N VAL A 32 -17.63 -5.86 -16.44
CA VAL A 32 -17.78 -4.50 -16.98
C VAL A 32 -18.86 -4.51 -18.05
N THR A 33 -19.78 -3.56 -17.98
CA THR A 33 -20.89 -3.42 -18.93
C THR A 33 -20.97 -1.98 -19.40
N LYS A 34 -21.00 -1.75 -20.71
CA LYS A 34 -21.22 -0.42 -21.29
C LYS A 34 -22.67 -0.01 -21.10
N GLU A 35 -22.88 1.21 -20.61
CA GLU A 35 -24.22 1.79 -20.41
C GLU A 35 -24.49 2.85 -21.48
N THR A 36 -23.52 3.74 -21.71
CA THR A 36 -23.57 4.76 -22.78
C THR A 36 -22.18 4.85 -23.42
N ASP A 37 -22.03 5.72 -24.41
CA ASP A 37 -20.74 5.99 -25.04
C ASP A 37 -19.66 6.51 -24.07
N TYR A 38 -20.06 7.17 -22.98
CA TYR A 38 -19.12 7.76 -22.00
C TYR A 38 -19.32 7.22 -20.58
N SER A 39 -20.17 6.21 -20.39
CA SER A 39 -20.39 5.60 -19.08
C SER A 39 -20.46 4.09 -19.11
N PHE A 40 -19.92 3.47 -18.07
CA PHE A 40 -19.99 2.04 -17.85
C PHE A 40 -20.33 1.68 -16.40
N ARG A 41 -20.77 0.44 -16.23
CA ARG A 41 -20.94 -0.22 -14.95
C ARG A 41 -19.80 -1.21 -14.76
N ILE A 42 -19.31 -1.28 -13.53
CA ILE A 42 -18.26 -2.20 -13.12
C ILE A 42 -18.65 -2.81 -11.78
N VAL A 43 -18.38 -4.10 -11.62
CA VAL A 43 -18.59 -4.86 -10.38
C VAL A 43 -17.25 -5.40 -9.93
N LEU A 44 -16.79 -4.93 -8.77
CA LEU A 44 -15.54 -5.34 -8.15
C LEU A 44 -15.83 -6.06 -6.84
N THR A 45 -15.02 -7.07 -6.53
CA THR A 45 -15.01 -7.79 -5.25
C THR A 45 -13.92 -7.24 -4.32
N GLN A 46 -12.82 -6.76 -4.88
CA GLN A 46 -11.71 -6.10 -4.21
C GLN A 46 -11.91 -4.58 -4.08
N GLY A 47 -11.22 -3.96 -3.13
CA GLY A 47 -11.32 -2.52 -2.83
C GLY A 47 -9.97 -1.82 -2.68
N LEU A 48 -9.17 -1.75 -3.75
CA LEU A 48 -7.88 -1.03 -3.71
C LEU A 48 -8.07 0.50 -3.73
N ASN A 49 -7.09 1.24 -3.18
CA ASN A 49 -7.17 2.70 -3.10
C ASN A 49 -7.26 3.33 -4.50
N ARG A 50 -8.36 4.04 -4.75
CA ARG A 50 -8.66 4.68 -6.04
C ARG A 50 -8.61 3.69 -7.21
N GLN A 51 -8.88 2.40 -6.97
CA GLN A 51 -8.76 1.32 -7.96
C GLN A 51 -9.32 1.69 -9.33
N ILE A 52 -10.61 2.02 -9.41
CA ILE A 52 -11.28 2.33 -10.69
C ILE A 52 -10.62 3.52 -11.41
N ARG A 53 -10.19 4.54 -10.66
CA ARG A 53 -9.55 5.73 -11.26
C ARG A 53 -8.19 5.36 -11.85
N ARG A 54 -7.38 4.61 -11.11
CA ARG A 54 -6.06 4.12 -11.56
C ARG A 54 -6.19 3.17 -12.75
N MET A 55 -7.14 2.24 -12.72
CA MET A 55 -7.40 1.34 -13.86
C MET A 55 -7.76 2.12 -15.12
N CYS A 56 -8.60 3.16 -15.00
CA CYS A 56 -8.92 4.02 -16.12
C CYS A 56 -7.70 4.82 -16.60
N GLU A 57 -6.91 5.38 -15.68
CA GLU A 57 -5.70 6.16 -16.00
C GLU A 57 -4.68 5.31 -16.78
N GLU A 58 -4.47 4.06 -16.38
CA GLU A 58 -3.60 3.10 -17.08
C GLU A 58 -4.06 2.81 -18.51
N LEU A 59 -5.37 2.77 -18.73
CA LEU A 59 -5.96 2.60 -20.06
C LEU A 59 -6.06 3.94 -20.84
N GLY A 60 -5.56 5.04 -20.28
CA GLY A 60 -5.57 6.36 -20.91
C GLY A 60 -6.90 7.11 -20.82
N TYR A 61 -7.77 6.77 -19.87
CA TYR A 61 -9.06 7.41 -19.61
C TYR A 61 -9.06 8.16 -18.28
N ARG A 62 -9.77 9.28 -18.20
CA ARG A 62 -9.96 10.03 -16.96
C ARG A 62 -11.39 9.91 -16.48
N VAL A 63 -11.55 9.64 -15.18
CA VAL A 63 -12.87 9.49 -14.55
C VAL A 63 -13.38 10.84 -14.04
N PHE A 64 -14.45 11.33 -14.65
CA PHE A 64 -15.14 12.56 -14.20
C PHE A 64 -16.09 12.31 -13.05
N LYS A 65 -16.89 11.24 -13.14
CA LYS A 65 -17.90 10.93 -12.13
C LYS A 65 -17.81 9.46 -11.76
N LEU A 66 -17.70 9.20 -10.47
CA LEU A 66 -17.72 7.87 -9.90
C LEU A 66 -18.82 7.81 -8.86
N ARG A 67 -19.82 6.96 -9.09
CA ARG A 67 -20.93 6.74 -8.15
C ARG A 67 -21.04 5.25 -7.84
N ARG A 68 -20.91 4.90 -6.57
CA ARG A 68 -21.24 3.56 -6.07
C ARG A 68 -22.76 3.46 -5.98
N VAL A 69 -23.33 2.50 -6.70
CA VAL A 69 -24.79 2.32 -6.85
C VAL A 69 -25.32 1.16 -6.01
N ARG A 70 -24.46 0.21 -5.66
CA ARG A 70 -24.81 -1.00 -4.91
C ARG A 70 -23.61 -1.50 -4.10
N ILE A 71 -23.88 -2.06 -2.94
CA ILE A 71 -22.95 -2.87 -2.14
C ILE A 71 -23.71 -4.14 -1.77
N MET A 72 -23.24 -5.30 -2.22
CA MET A 72 -23.96 -6.58 -2.01
C MET A 72 -25.45 -6.47 -2.39
N ASN A 73 -26.36 -6.71 -1.45
CA ASN A 73 -27.81 -6.59 -1.60
C ASN A 73 -28.36 -5.16 -1.42
N ILE A 74 -27.57 -4.21 -0.90
CA ILE A 74 -28.02 -2.85 -0.63
C ILE A 74 -27.81 -1.97 -1.87
N THR A 75 -28.88 -1.36 -2.38
CA THR A 75 -28.82 -0.36 -3.45
C THR A 75 -28.91 1.06 -2.90
N LEU A 76 -28.47 2.04 -3.72
CA LEU A 76 -28.60 3.46 -3.41
C LEU A 76 -30.02 4.01 -3.68
N ASP A 77 -30.92 3.16 -4.18
CA ASP A 77 -32.25 3.58 -4.61
C ASP A 77 -33.08 4.05 -3.40
N GLY A 78 -33.80 5.15 -3.55
CA GLY A 78 -34.63 5.73 -2.48
C GLY A 78 -33.87 6.52 -1.40
N ILE A 79 -32.54 6.66 -1.48
CA ILE A 79 -31.75 7.48 -0.53
C ILE A 79 -31.33 8.80 -1.20
N PRO A 80 -31.84 9.96 -0.76
CA PRO A 80 -31.40 11.26 -1.27
C PRO A 80 -29.92 11.52 -0.98
N ASN A 81 -29.29 12.36 -1.80
CA ASN A 81 -27.89 12.74 -1.61
C ASN A 81 -27.67 13.37 -0.22
N GLY A 82 -26.69 12.87 0.52
CA GLY A 82 -26.35 13.35 1.87
C GLY A 82 -27.26 12.84 2.98
N LYS A 83 -28.26 12.00 2.67
CA LYS A 83 -29.10 11.32 3.66
C LYS A 83 -28.64 9.89 3.87
N TRP A 84 -29.12 9.29 4.95
CA TRP A 84 -28.91 7.90 5.31
C TRP A 84 -30.23 7.30 5.77
N ARG A 85 -30.30 5.96 5.80
CA ARG A 85 -31.43 5.21 6.33
C ARG A 85 -30.93 4.01 7.12
N TYR A 86 -31.78 3.48 7.99
CA TYR A 86 -31.53 2.17 8.60
C TYR A 86 -31.73 1.06 7.57
N LEU A 87 -30.95 -0.02 7.75
CA LEU A 87 -31.14 -1.25 6.99
C LEU A 87 -32.35 -2.00 7.54
N THR A 88 -33.08 -2.68 6.68
CA THR A 88 -34.18 -3.56 7.12
C THR A 88 -33.62 -4.86 7.67
N ASP A 89 -34.39 -5.54 8.52
CA ASP A 89 -33.95 -6.82 9.12
C ASP A 89 -33.63 -7.88 8.05
N ALA A 90 -34.37 -7.88 6.93
CA ALA A 90 -34.10 -8.74 5.79
C ALA A 90 -32.75 -8.42 5.12
N GLU A 91 -32.41 -7.13 4.98
CA GLU A 91 -31.12 -6.71 4.43
C GLU A 91 -29.97 -7.13 5.34
N VAL A 92 -30.13 -6.93 6.65
CA VAL A 92 -29.14 -7.29 7.68
C VAL A 92 -28.91 -8.80 7.68
N LYS A 93 -29.96 -9.60 7.71
CA LYS A 93 -29.87 -11.06 7.68
C LYS A 93 -29.08 -11.54 6.46
N THR A 94 -29.40 -11.02 5.28
CA THR A 94 -28.70 -11.38 4.03
C THR A 94 -27.20 -11.04 4.10
N ILE A 95 -26.84 -9.92 4.70
CA ILE A 95 -25.44 -9.51 4.85
C ILE A 95 -24.69 -10.45 5.80
N LEU A 96 -25.31 -10.81 6.92
CA LEU A 96 -24.75 -11.75 7.88
C LEU A 96 -24.54 -13.12 7.23
N ASP A 97 -25.54 -13.63 6.52
CA ASP A 97 -25.45 -14.91 5.80
C ASP A 97 -24.30 -14.91 4.78
N LEU A 98 -24.12 -13.82 4.03
CA LEU A 98 -23.02 -13.67 3.08
C LEU A 98 -21.65 -13.47 3.72
N SER A 99 -21.59 -13.06 4.99
CA SER A 99 -20.36 -12.76 5.72
C SER A 99 -19.89 -13.90 6.63
N ASN A 100 -20.68 -14.96 6.83
CA ASN A 100 -20.36 -16.03 7.78
C ASN A 100 -19.01 -16.72 7.48
N ASP A 101 -18.60 -16.80 6.23
CA ASP A 101 -17.31 -17.41 5.83
C ASP A 101 -16.13 -16.42 5.85
N SER A 102 -16.39 -15.14 6.13
CA SER A 102 -15.38 -14.08 6.08
C SER A 102 -14.65 -13.96 7.41
N VAL A 103 -13.35 -14.24 7.40
CA VAL A 103 -12.46 -13.98 8.53
C VAL A 103 -12.17 -12.49 8.68
N GLY A 104 -12.09 -12.00 9.92
CA GLY A 104 -11.70 -10.63 10.20
C GLY A 104 -10.32 -10.30 9.59
N THR A 105 -10.14 -9.08 9.12
CA THR A 105 -8.88 -8.64 8.48
C THR A 105 -7.64 -8.87 9.36
N GLU A 106 -7.80 -8.79 10.68
CA GLU A 106 -6.76 -9.12 11.66
C GLU A 106 -6.41 -10.62 11.67
N GLU A 107 -7.42 -11.49 11.72
CA GLU A 107 -7.25 -12.94 11.78
C GLU A 107 -6.70 -13.50 10.47
N ALA A 108 -7.14 -12.93 9.33
CA ALA A 108 -6.61 -13.24 8.00
C ALA A 108 -5.13 -12.82 7.86
N SER A 109 -4.75 -11.68 8.45
CA SER A 109 -3.37 -11.17 8.43
C SER A 109 -2.46 -11.83 9.46
N SER A 110 -3.02 -12.62 10.37
CA SER A 110 -2.28 -13.29 11.43
C SER A 110 -1.62 -14.59 10.97
N LYS A 111 -1.84 -15.06 9.74
CA LYS A 111 -1.28 -16.31 9.21
C LYS A 111 -0.46 -16.06 7.94
N ASP A 112 0.72 -16.67 7.87
CA ASP A 112 1.55 -16.74 6.64
C ASP A 112 0.86 -17.62 5.57
N VAL A 113 1.32 -17.57 4.32
CA VAL A 113 0.88 -18.41 3.18
C VAL A 113 0.95 -19.91 3.52
N ARG A 114 1.83 -20.29 4.46
CA ARG A 114 2.01 -21.65 5.00
C ARG A 114 1.16 -21.96 6.25
N GLY A 115 0.24 -21.08 6.63
CA GLY A 115 -0.67 -21.26 7.78
C GLY A 115 -0.07 -21.00 9.17
N GLN A 116 1.17 -20.50 9.26
CA GLN A 116 1.83 -20.23 10.55
C GLN A 116 1.45 -18.86 11.12
N LYS A 117 1.26 -18.77 12.45
CA LYS A 117 0.90 -17.50 13.14
C LYS A 117 2.04 -16.48 13.09
N ILE A 118 1.76 -15.29 12.54
CA ILE A 118 2.67 -14.15 12.47
C ILE A 118 2.63 -13.38 13.80
N ARG A 119 3.75 -13.38 14.53
CA ARG A 119 3.84 -12.76 15.86
C ARG A 119 3.87 -11.21 15.86
N LYS A 120 4.21 -10.56 14.73
CA LYS A 120 4.25 -9.09 14.56
C LYS A 120 4.00 -8.67 13.10
N ALA A 121 3.08 -7.74 12.86
CA ALA A 121 2.67 -7.26 11.53
C ALA A 121 3.83 -6.73 10.64
N THR A 122 4.90 -6.20 11.25
CA THR A 122 6.08 -5.69 10.54
C THR A 122 6.90 -6.77 9.82
N LYS A 123 6.69 -8.06 10.11
CA LYS A 123 7.38 -9.16 9.42
C LYS A 123 6.76 -9.54 8.08
N ALA A 124 5.48 -9.24 7.84
CA ALA A 124 4.79 -9.65 6.61
C ALA A 124 5.27 -8.92 5.35
N LYS A 125 5.84 -7.71 5.49
CA LYS A 125 6.38 -6.92 4.35
C LYS A 125 7.89 -7.04 4.14
N VAL A 126 8.62 -7.73 5.03
CA VAL A 126 10.10 -7.71 5.03
C VAL A 126 10.70 -8.95 4.34
N PHE A 127 9.90 -9.95 3.97
CA PHE A 127 10.43 -11.21 3.46
C PHE A 127 10.61 -11.27 1.93
N ASP A 128 9.76 -10.62 1.11
CA ASP A 128 9.89 -10.72 -0.36
C ASP A 128 10.88 -9.73 -1.00
N SER A 129 11.21 -8.61 -0.35
CA SER A 129 12.05 -7.57 -0.96
C SER A 129 13.54 -7.64 -0.56
N ARG A 130 13.92 -8.53 0.36
CA ARG A 130 15.29 -8.61 0.88
C ARG A 130 16.11 -9.78 0.32
N GLU A 131 15.50 -10.91 0.00
CA GLU A 131 16.23 -12.03 -0.64
C GLU A 131 16.55 -11.75 -2.12
N GLU A 132 15.61 -11.16 -2.86
CA GLU A 132 15.80 -10.81 -4.28
C GLU A 132 16.88 -9.71 -4.48
N ASN A 133 17.08 -8.86 -3.46
CA ASN A 133 18.05 -7.76 -3.50
C ASN A 133 19.46 -8.15 -2.98
N GLN A 134 19.64 -9.36 -2.43
CA GLN A 134 20.96 -9.86 -2.03
C GLN A 134 21.78 -10.33 -3.23
N GLY A 135 21.16 -11.00 -4.21
CA GLY A 135 21.84 -11.47 -5.43
C GLY A 135 22.36 -10.33 -6.32
N SER A 136 21.67 -9.19 -6.34
CA SER A 136 21.97 -8.03 -7.20
C SER A 136 22.96 -7.03 -6.57
N ARG A 137 23.21 -7.11 -5.25
CA ARG A 137 24.30 -6.37 -4.55
C ARG A 137 25.60 -7.18 -4.48
N ALA A 138 25.54 -8.50 -4.37
CA ALA A 138 26.73 -9.36 -4.33
C ALA A 138 27.50 -9.42 -5.67
N ARG A 139 26.80 -9.30 -6.82
CA ARG A 139 27.43 -9.28 -8.15
C ARG A 139 28.14 -7.96 -8.47
N ARG A 140 27.63 -6.82 -8.00
CA ARG A 140 28.23 -5.50 -8.25
C ARG A 140 29.54 -5.27 -7.51
N ASN A 141 29.67 -5.77 -6.28
CA ASN A 141 30.89 -5.60 -5.48
C ASN A 141 32.06 -6.53 -5.89
N ARG A 142 31.85 -7.49 -6.79
CA ARG A 142 32.93 -8.42 -7.21
C ARG A 142 33.71 -7.91 -8.42
N ASP A 143 33.09 -7.11 -9.29
CA ASP A 143 33.73 -6.58 -10.50
C ASP A 143 34.50 -5.28 -10.26
N GLU A 144 34.15 -4.48 -9.25
CA GLU A 144 34.86 -3.22 -8.94
C GLU A 144 36.23 -3.41 -8.25
N GLN A 145 36.57 -4.62 -7.80
CA GLN A 145 37.81 -4.88 -7.04
C GLN A 145 38.90 -5.62 -7.83
N ARG A 146 38.85 -5.61 -9.17
CA ARG A 146 39.89 -6.22 -10.03
C ARG A 146 40.75 -5.25 -10.83
N ASP A 147 40.31 -4.02 -11.06
CA ASP A 147 41.05 -3.04 -11.86
C ASP A 147 41.33 -1.76 -11.09
N SER A 148 42.37 -1.79 -10.24
CA SER A 148 43.28 -0.66 -9.95
C SER A 148 43.94 -0.84 -8.59
N TYR A 149 45.20 -1.33 -8.57
CA TYR A 149 46.35 -0.64 -7.96
C TYR A 149 47.58 -1.56 -7.97
N ARG A 150 48.54 -1.25 -8.85
CA ARG A 150 49.87 -1.86 -8.91
C ARG A 150 50.80 -1.05 -7.99
N PRO A 151 51.49 -1.62 -6.97
CA PRO A 151 52.33 -0.82 -6.09
C PRO A 151 53.73 -0.60 -6.70
N SER A 152 54.18 0.67 -6.75
CA SER A 152 55.57 1.05 -7.00
C SER A 152 56.17 1.78 -5.78
N LYS A 153 57.48 1.63 -5.60
CA LYS A 153 58.30 1.84 -4.38
C LYS A 153 58.62 3.31 -4.02
N GLY A 154 58.84 3.55 -2.71
CA GLY A 154 59.70 4.61 -2.11
C GLY A 154 58.96 5.92 -1.75
N ASN A 155 59.22 6.67 -0.67
CA ASN A 155 60.34 6.72 0.29
C ASN A 155 59.91 7.42 1.62
N LYS A 156 60.83 7.47 2.60
CA LYS A 156 60.73 7.67 4.07
C LYS A 156 60.15 8.98 4.68
N ARG A 157 59.43 8.78 5.81
CA ARG A 157 59.33 9.50 7.15
C ARG A 157 60.08 10.84 7.39
N PRO A 158 59.63 11.74 8.32
CA PRO A 158 59.64 11.42 9.76
C PRO A 158 58.55 12.07 10.67
N THR A 159 58.61 11.64 11.93
CA THR A 159 57.72 11.77 13.09
C THR A 159 57.91 13.05 13.92
N ARG A 160 56.88 13.47 14.69
CA ARG A 160 57.09 14.29 15.90
C ARG A 160 56.07 13.97 17.00
N SER A 161 56.60 13.72 18.19
CA SER A 161 55.94 13.38 19.46
C SER A 161 55.55 14.62 20.27
N GLY A 162 54.63 14.46 21.24
CA GLY A 162 54.71 15.21 22.50
C GLY A 162 53.40 15.72 23.13
N ASN A 163 52.96 14.99 24.17
CA ASN A 163 52.37 15.42 25.45
C ASN A 163 50.87 15.77 25.64
N LYS A 164 50.30 15.09 26.65
CA LYS A 164 49.09 15.37 27.46
C LYS A 164 49.51 16.19 28.71
N PRO A 165 48.60 16.92 29.39
CA PRO A 165 47.95 16.38 30.59
C PRO A 165 46.47 16.77 30.77
N ALA A 166 45.91 16.44 31.93
CA ALA A 166 44.51 16.10 32.18
C ALA A 166 43.68 17.14 32.97
N ASN A 167 42.36 16.88 32.98
CA ASN A 167 41.38 17.07 34.08
C ASN A 167 40.49 18.35 34.11
N SER A 168 39.18 18.17 33.91
CA SER A 168 38.10 18.61 34.83
C SER A 168 36.71 18.11 34.36
N LYS A 169 35.87 17.76 35.33
CA LYS A 169 34.56 17.08 35.24
C LYS A 169 33.37 18.08 35.08
N PRO A 170 32.11 17.61 34.91
CA PRO A 170 31.07 18.26 34.08
C PRO A 170 30.03 19.08 34.88
N SER A 171 29.33 19.98 34.19
CA SER A 171 28.15 20.71 34.71
C SER A 171 26.89 20.34 33.93
N GLN A 172 26.00 19.58 34.57
CA GLN A 172 24.59 19.42 34.18
C GLN A 172 23.75 20.57 34.75
N ARG A 173 22.76 21.06 34.00
CA ARG A 173 21.66 21.91 34.50
C ARG A 173 20.30 21.43 33.96
N PRO A 174 19.18 21.69 34.66
CA PRO A 174 18.24 20.66 35.04
C PRO A 174 16.87 20.72 34.32
N LYS A 175 16.15 19.59 34.39
CA LYS A 175 14.76 19.42 33.97
C LYS A 175 13.82 20.13 34.97
N LYS A 176 12.85 20.91 34.47
CA LYS A 176 11.74 21.45 35.26
C LYS A 176 10.51 20.55 35.10
N THR A 177 10.05 19.99 36.22
CA THR A 177 8.72 19.41 36.43
C THR A 177 7.86 20.44 37.15
N GLY A 178 6.60 20.58 36.75
CA GLY A 178 5.63 21.45 37.40
C GLY A 178 4.23 20.89 37.24
N THR A 179 3.75 20.23 38.28
CA THR A 179 2.35 19.85 38.49
C THR A 179 1.71 20.96 39.33
N LEU A 180 0.49 21.40 39.01
CA LEU A 180 -0.42 21.96 40.01
C LEU A 180 -1.88 21.92 39.52
N SER A 181 -2.67 21.21 40.31
CA SER A 181 -4.11 21.07 40.28
C SER A 181 -4.80 22.35 40.77
N LEU A 182 -6.00 22.64 40.24
CA LEU A 182 -6.95 23.57 40.85
C LEU A 182 -8.38 23.03 40.61
N LYS A 183 -8.98 22.54 41.70
CA LYS A 183 -10.44 22.43 41.87
C LYS A 183 -10.96 23.79 42.34
N LYS A 184 -12.06 24.23 41.74
CA LYS A 184 -13.25 24.73 42.45
C LYS A 184 -14.45 24.55 41.55
#